data_AF-A0A2V9X604-F1
#
_entry.id   AF-A0A2V9X604-F1
#
_cell.length_a   1.000
_cell.length_b   1.000
_cell.length_c   1.000
_cell.angle_alpha   90.00
_cell.angle_beta   90.00
_cell.angle_gamma   90.00
#
_symmetry.space_group_name_H-M   'P 1'
#
loop_
_entity.id
_entity.type
_entity.pdbx_description
1 polymer ?
#
loop_
_entity_poly.entity_id
_entity_poly.type
_entity_poly.pdbx_seq_one_letter_code
_entity_poly.pdbx_strand_id
1 'polypeptide(L)' 'MGKRRGNPNWGKPDIRTVPVATSFEEIVNTIGLSPGEYEGSGVLKEWVRRNKEHKYVPTDLLKVWGFSVKSEL' A
#
# COMPACT_ATOMS: atom_id res chain seq x y z
N MET A 1 5.55 19.17 49.11
CA MET A 1 5.57 19.61 47.70
C MET A 1 5.98 18.43 46.82
N GLY A 2 5.03 17.59 46.40
CA GLY A 2 5.32 16.40 45.58
C GLY A 2 5.03 16.71 44.11
N LYS A 3 6.07 17.07 43.33
CA LYS A 3 5.93 17.36 41.90
C LYS A 3 5.52 16.06 41.18
N ARG A 4 4.27 15.97 40.70
CA ARG A 4 3.85 14.88 39.79
C ARG A 4 4.62 15.05 38.48
N ARG A 5 5.75 14.36 38.32
CA ARG A 5 6.50 14.33 37.06
C ARG A 5 5.95 13.18 36.21
N GLY A 6 4.81 13.41 35.57
CA GLY A 6 4.35 12.56 34.47
C GLY A 6 5.30 12.72 33.28
N ASN A 7 5.67 11.63 32.63
CA ASN A 7 6.54 11.63 31.45
C ASN A 7 5.89 12.48 30.34
N PRO A 8 6.51 13.57 29.84
CA PRO A 8 5.91 14.43 28.81
C PRO A 8 5.75 13.77 27.43
N ASN A 9 6.14 12.51 27.26
CA ASN A 9 6.04 11.77 25.99
C ASN A 9 4.67 11.13 25.70
N TRP A 10 3.62 11.41 26.48
CA TRP A 10 2.27 10.85 26.28
C TRP A 10 1.51 11.41 25.05
N GLY A 11 2.19 12.04 24.08
CA GLY A 11 1.54 12.82 23.03
C GLY A 11 2.18 12.76 21.64
N LYS A 12 2.90 11.70 21.27
CA LYS A 12 3.42 11.60 19.89
C LYS A 12 3.33 10.17 19.37
N PRO A 13 2.21 9.76 18.75
CA PRO A 13 2.31 8.78 17.70
C PRO A 13 3.07 9.46 16.54
N ASP A 14 4.41 9.48 16.59
CA ASP A 14 5.25 9.62 15.40
C ASP A 14 5.15 8.29 14.63
N ILE A 15 3.91 7.94 14.28
CA ILE A 15 3.59 6.78 13.47
C ILE A 15 3.80 7.25 12.04
N ARG A 16 5.06 7.55 11.71
CA ARG A 16 5.58 7.27 10.38
C ARG A 16 5.71 5.75 10.29
N THR A 17 4.58 5.04 10.38
CA THR A 17 4.52 3.68 9.86
C THR A 17 4.79 3.83 8.38
N VAL A 18 6.06 3.66 8.01
CA VAL A 18 6.37 3.18 6.68
C VAL A 18 5.51 1.93 6.52
N PRO A 19 4.50 1.94 5.63
CA PRO A 19 3.76 0.72 5.37
C PRO A 19 4.80 -0.35 5.05
N VAL A 20 4.65 -1.54 5.64
CA VAL A 20 5.42 -2.71 5.19
C VAL A 20 5.21 -2.76 3.69
N ALA A 21 6.29 -2.58 2.92
CA ALA A 21 6.21 -2.52 1.48
C ALA A 21 5.55 -3.81 1.00
N THR A 22 4.33 -3.69 0.53
CA THR A 22 3.61 -4.81 -0.07
C THR A 22 4.34 -5.22 -1.35
N SER A 23 4.17 -6.46 -1.82
CA SER A 23 4.77 -6.85 -3.11
C SER A 23 4.33 -5.96 -4.27
N PHE A 24 3.18 -5.27 -4.14
CA PHE A 24 2.75 -4.22 -5.03
C PHE A 24 3.65 -2.97 -4.96
N GLU A 25 3.93 -2.47 -3.76
CA GLU A 25 4.86 -1.34 -3.57
C GLU A 25 6.28 -1.68 -4.02
N GLU A 26 6.73 -2.92 -3.84
CA GLU A 26 8.03 -3.37 -4.36
C GLU A 26 8.09 -3.28 -5.89
N ILE A 27 7.08 -3.79 -6.61
CA ILE A 27 7.09 -3.72 -8.07
C ILE A 27 6.96 -2.28 -8.54
N VAL A 28 6.10 -1.47 -7.90
CA VAL A 28 5.94 -0.04 -8.19
C VAL A 28 7.24 0.74 -8.00
N ASN A 29 7.96 0.47 -6.91
CA ASN A 29 9.24 1.10 -6.64
C ASN A 29 10.31 0.63 -7.64
N THR A 30 10.30 -0.64 -8.02
CA THR A 30 11.23 -1.21 -9.01
C THR A 30 11.05 -0.57 -10.39
N ILE A 31 9.81 -0.32 -10.80
CA ILE A 31 9.49 0.36 -12.07
C ILE A 31 9.43 1.89 -11.96
N GLY A 32 9.56 2.43 -10.74
CA GLY A 32 9.60 3.87 -10.47
C GLY A 32 8.30 4.62 -10.76
N LEU A 33 7.13 3.99 -10.59
CA LEU A 33 5.85 4.64 -10.87
C LEU A 33 5.35 5.48 -9.70
N SER A 34 4.74 6.61 -10.03
CA SER A 34 3.95 7.40 -9.08
C SER A 34 2.50 6.91 -9.02
N PRO A 35 1.76 7.17 -7.92
CA PRO A 35 0.35 6.77 -7.80
C PRO A 35 -0.56 7.22 -8.94
N GLY A 36 -0.31 8.39 -9.53
CA GLY A 36 -1.07 8.89 -10.68
C GLY A 36 -0.73 8.22 -12.01
N GLU A 37 0.36 7.45 -12.07
CA GLU A 37 0.81 6.74 -13.29
C GLU A 37 0.47 5.25 -13.26
N TYR A 38 -0.04 4.75 -12.12
CA TYR A 38 -0.38 3.34 -11.97
C TYR A 38 -1.37 2.91 -13.03
N GLU A 39 -2.47 3.63 -13.20
CA GLU A 39 -3.56 3.32 -14.14
C GLU A 39 -3.09 3.20 -15.59
N GLY A 40 -2.13 4.05 -15.99
CA GLY A 40 -1.57 4.10 -17.33
C GLY A 40 -0.43 3.11 -17.59
N SER A 41 0.09 2.46 -16.56
CA SER A 41 1.23 1.55 -16.71
C SER A 41 0.81 0.15 -17.16
N GLY A 42 1.12 -0.16 -18.42
CA GLY A 42 0.94 -1.52 -18.97
C GLY A 42 1.73 -2.58 -18.22
N VAL A 43 2.94 -2.24 -17.75
CA VAL A 43 3.82 -3.15 -17.00
C VAL A 43 3.20 -3.51 -15.65
N LEU A 44 2.70 -2.52 -14.92
CA LEU A 44 2.03 -2.75 -13.64
C LEU A 44 0.72 -3.53 -13.83
N LYS A 45 -0.04 -3.21 -14.89
CA LYS A 45 -1.28 -3.93 -15.25
C LYS A 45 -1.03 -5.41 -15.54
N GLU A 46 0.02 -5.74 -16.29
CA GLU A 46 0.40 -7.13 -16.55
C GLU A 46 0.85 -7.86 -15.28
N TRP A 47 1.64 -7.20 -14.44
CA TRP A 47 2.05 -7.77 -13.16
C TRP A 47 0.84 -8.07 -12.28
N VAL A 48 -0.08 -7.11 -12.15
CA VAL A 48 -1.34 -7.28 -11.41
C VAL A 48 -2.16 -8.42 -11.99
N ARG A 49 -2.30 -8.54 -13.31
CA ARG A 49 -3.04 -9.66 -13.92
C ARG A 49 -2.53 -11.03 -13.48
N ARG A 50 -1.21 -11.19 -13.37
CA ARG A 50 -0.53 -12.44 -12.98
C ARG A 50 -0.49 -12.64 -11.46
N ASN A 51 -0.46 -11.57 -10.67
CA ASN A 51 -0.25 -11.63 -9.22
C ASN A 51 -1.48 -11.33 -8.37
N LYS A 52 -2.59 -10.80 -8.92
CA LYS A 52 -3.80 -10.37 -8.19
C LYS A 52 -4.43 -11.43 -7.27
N GLU A 53 -4.17 -12.71 -7.54
CA GLU A 53 -4.74 -13.84 -6.78
C GLU A 53 -3.80 -14.30 -5.65
N HIS A 54 -2.51 -13.98 -5.74
CA HIS A 54 -1.48 -14.40 -4.78
C HIS A 54 -0.91 -13.24 -3.97
N LYS A 55 -1.01 -12.01 -4.47
CA LYS A 55 -0.45 -10.79 -3.88
C LYS A 55 -1.56 -9.77 -3.69
N TYR A 56 -1.43 -9.00 -2.61
CA TYR A 56 -2.29 -7.87 -2.38
C TYR A 56 -2.13 -6.84 -3.50
N VAL A 57 -3.25 -6.43 -4.09
CA VAL A 57 -3.33 -5.34 -5.05
C VAL A 57 -4.42 -4.37 -4.58
N PRO A 58 -4.18 -3.05 -4.60
CA PRO A 58 -5.19 -2.07 -4.22
C PRO A 58 -6.48 -2.22 -5.04
N THR A 59 -7.63 -2.28 -4.35
CA THR A 59 -8.95 -2.44 -4.98
C THR A 59 -9.28 -1.31 -5.94
N ASP A 60 -8.76 -0.11 -5.71
CA ASP A 60 -8.94 1.04 -6.59
C ASP A 60 -8.37 0.78 -7.98
N LEU A 61 -7.14 0.24 -8.06
CA LEU A 61 -6.50 -0.15 -9.32
C LEU A 61 -7.19 -1.31 -10.01
N LEU A 62 -7.65 -2.29 -9.22
CA LEU A 62 -8.40 -3.41 -9.75
C LEU A 62 -9.69 -2.91 -10.43
N LYS A 63 -10.39 -1.95 -9.82
CA LYS A 63 -11.58 -1.32 -10.42
C LYS A 63 -11.25 -0.56 -11.70
N VAL A 64 -10.21 0.26 -11.69
CA VAL A 64 -9.77 1.04 -12.88
C VAL A 64 -9.51 0.12 -14.07
N TRP A 65 -8.81 -0.99 -13.85
CA TRP A 65 -8.49 -1.93 -14.91
C TRP A 65 -9.59 -2.95 -15.22
N GLY A 66 -10.69 -2.95 -14.46
CA GLY A 66 -11.77 -3.92 -14.60
C GLY A 66 -11.39 -5.34 -14.14
N PHE A 67 -10.37 -5.48 -13.29
CA PHE A 67 -10.04 -6.75 -12.66
C PHE A 67 -10.97 -6.99 -11.47
N SER A 68 -11.72 -8.08 -11.51
CA SER A 68 -12.46 -8.58 -10.36
C SER A 68 -11.67 -9.73 -9.75
N VAL A 69 -11.12 -9.53 -8.55
CA VAL A 69 -10.55 -10.64 -7.78
C VAL A 69 -11.75 -11.35 -7.18
N LYS A 70 -11.99 -12.60 -7.60
CA LYS A 70 -12.97 -13.43 -6.92
C LYS A 70 -12.43 -13.70 -5.53
N SER A 71 -12.90 -12.93 -4.56
CA SER A 71 -12.93 -13.39 -3.18
C SER A 71 -13.94 -14.54 -3.16
N GLU A 72 -13.52 -15.75 -3.53
CA GLU A 72 -14.35 -16.93 -3.28
C GLU A 72 -14.55 -17.02 -1.76
N LEU A 73 -15.77 -16.71 -1.34
CA LEU A 73 -16.32 -16.85 0.00
C LEU A 73 -16.89 -18.26 0.15
#